data_AF-A0A6B3R7I5-F1
#
_entry.id   AF-A0A6B3R7I5-F1
#
_cell.length_a   1.000
_cell.length_b   1.000
_cell.length_c   1.000
_cell.angle_alpha   90.00
_cell.angle_beta   90.00
_cell.angle_gamma   90.00
#
_symmetry.space_group_name_H-M   'P 1'
#
loop_
_entity.id
_entity.type
_entity.pdbx_description
1 polymer ?
#
loop_
_entity_poly.entity_id
_entity_poly.type
_entity_poly.pdbx_seq_one_letter_code
_entity_poly.pdbx_strand_id
1 'polypeptide(L)'
;MKEKFVLLITFLIFGLNTSFAQKSKTIEKLEFENYELKVIFFDPYENLVSENPEFKNLDSLKQGEIWNEYLLNNVIYDFQLIQKKKIVKHYILRGNSSKDIYPKDLTRNNVYLLDIVNHKKNTNFYRLSDYSKMINKTIDKFSFYGTLFENMELLKDNDGKLGKNLFGRFRLKIPYSTIQNNVMTLIGFDLFGEIETEWIANNTEEFKNSFFDYQEKVDQYFKIERIKKTYVRTYDQNGEIQNEYPRLNTDEDIKSYIGKMNRIGDVVSLPFFKSTDKVILIEKDSLYSKYKVETKNNKPIDKYLENIVVLKNSDGEIENITATLLIHGSSIDRGDYVERENYIAYFKTFKDLRLPYKILFSPLTDKQFEKPRIEIELDYLFHRK
;
A
#
# COMPACT_ATOMS: atom_id res chain seq x y z
N MET A 1 -16.63 -56.79 -42.19
CA MET A 1 -16.85 -56.70 -40.72
C MET A 1 -15.50 -56.42 -40.08
N LYS A 2 -15.35 -55.25 -39.47
CA LYS A 2 -15.20 -55.07 -38.00
C LYS A 2 -13.81 -55.54 -37.53
N GLU A 3 -12.94 -54.79 -36.87
CA GLU A 3 -12.95 -53.55 -36.08
C GLU A 3 -11.46 -53.12 -36.01
N LYS A 4 -11.08 -51.87 -36.34
CA LYS A 4 -10.80 -50.77 -35.39
C LYS A 4 -10.16 -51.22 -34.06
N PHE A 5 -8.94 -50.76 -33.75
CA PHE A 5 -8.61 -50.05 -32.50
C PHE A 5 -7.23 -49.36 -32.66
N VAL A 6 -7.23 -48.10 -33.09
CA VAL A 6 -7.04 -46.86 -32.29
C VAL A 6 -5.57 -46.66 -31.91
N LEU A 7 -4.86 -45.91 -32.76
CA LEU A 7 -3.65 -45.19 -32.38
C LEU A 7 -4.10 -43.96 -31.56
N LEU A 8 -3.80 -43.97 -30.27
CA LEU A 8 -4.03 -42.85 -29.37
C LEU A 8 -3.03 -41.75 -29.74
N ILE A 9 -3.41 -40.83 -30.63
CA ILE A 9 -2.69 -39.55 -30.78
C ILE A 9 -3.18 -38.66 -29.65
N THR A 10 -2.45 -38.67 -28.54
CA THR A 10 -2.49 -37.62 -27.53
C THR A 10 -2.21 -36.30 -28.23
N PHE A 11 -3.25 -35.49 -28.42
CA PHE A 11 -3.13 -34.07 -28.72
C PHE A 11 -2.35 -33.43 -27.57
N LEU A 12 -1.03 -33.28 -27.74
CA LEU A 12 -0.27 -32.27 -27.03
C LEU A 12 -0.85 -30.92 -27.46
N ILE A 13 -1.75 -30.39 -26.62
CA ILE A 13 -2.03 -28.96 -26.55
C ILE A 13 -0.74 -28.32 -26.04
N PHE A 14 0.26 -28.21 -26.91
CA PHE A 14 1.27 -27.19 -26.75
C PHE A 14 0.52 -25.87 -26.86
N GLY A 15 0.30 -25.23 -25.71
CA GLY A 15 -0.02 -23.82 -25.65
C GLY A 15 1.02 -23.09 -26.50
N LEU A 16 0.61 -22.68 -27.69
CA LEU A 16 1.34 -21.75 -28.52
C LEU A 16 1.44 -20.45 -27.72
N ASN A 17 2.52 -20.32 -26.95
CA ASN A 17 3.02 -19.02 -26.52
C ASN A 17 3.57 -18.31 -27.77
N THR A 18 2.68 -17.94 -28.69
CA THR A 18 3.00 -16.94 -29.69
C THR A 18 3.26 -15.67 -28.92
N SER A 19 4.54 -15.28 -28.88
CA SER A 19 4.95 -13.94 -28.47
C SER A 19 4.30 -12.94 -29.43
N PHE A 20 3.06 -12.53 -29.14
CA PHE A 20 2.43 -11.43 -29.85
C PHE A 20 3.31 -10.20 -29.64
N ALA A 21 3.78 -9.61 -30.75
CA ALA A 21 4.51 -8.36 -30.70
C ALA A 21 3.58 -7.29 -30.14
N GLN A 22 3.92 -6.80 -28.97
CA GLN A 22 3.07 -5.89 -28.24
C GLN A 22 2.89 -4.57 -29.01
N LYS A 23 1.65 -4.16 -29.20
CA LYS A 23 1.34 -2.91 -29.88
C LYS A 23 1.58 -1.74 -28.93
N SER A 24 2.59 -0.95 -29.26
CA SER A 24 3.00 0.22 -28.50
C SER A 24 3.40 1.35 -29.43
N LYS A 25 3.29 2.59 -28.94
CA LYS A 25 3.80 3.76 -29.65
C LYS A 25 4.43 4.74 -28.67
N THR A 26 5.48 5.41 -29.11
CA THR A 26 5.99 6.59 -28.40
C THR A 26 5.05 7.74 -28.72
N ILE A 27 4.40 8.29 -27.70
CA ILE A 27 3.43 9.39 -27.87
C ILE A 27 4.01 10.75 -27.51
N GLU A 28 5.10 10.77 -26.75
CA GLU A 28 5.71 11.99 -26.27
C GLU A 28 7.20 11.79 -25.95
N LYS A 29 7.96 12.87 -26.16
CA LYS A 29 9.29 13.07 -25.61
C LYS A 29 9.37 14.49 -25.05
N LEU A 30 9.76 14.61 -23.78
CA LEU A 30 9.93 15.89 -23.08
C LEU A 30 11.36 15.98 -22.57
N GLU A 31 11.93 17.17 -22.61
CA GLU A 31 13.20 17.47 -21.96
C GLU A 31 12.96 18.42 -20.77
N PHE A 32 13.57 18.13 -19.63
CA PHE A 32 13.55 18.99 -18.46
C PHE A 32 14.82 18.79 -17.64
N GLU A 33 15.47 19.88 -17.22
CA GLU A 33 16.76 19.83 -16.54
C GLU A 33 17.79 18.99 -17.32
N ASN A 34 18.37 17.97 -16.69
CA ASN A 34 19.28 17.01 -17.30
C ASN A 34 18.62 15.65 -17.62
N TYR A 35 17.28 15.63 -17.68
CA TYR A 35 16.46 14.46 -17.96
C TYR A 35 15.69 14.59 -19.28
N GLU A 36 15.44 13.45 -19.91
CA GLU A 36 14.46 13.27 -20.97
C GLU A 36 13.39 12.31 -20.45
N LEU A 37 12.11 12.62 -20.66
CA LEU A 37 11.00 11.70 -20.44
C LEU A 37 10.49 11.22 -21.78
N LYS A 38 10.57 9.92 -22.02
CA LYS A 38 9.95 9.27 -23.19
C LYS A 38 8.73 8.49 -22.74
N VAL A 39 7.58 8.75 -23.35
CA VAL A 39 6.32 8.11 -22.95
C VAL A 39 5.90 7.08 -23.98
N ILE A 40 5.84 5.83 -23.54
CA ILE A 40 5.32 4.71 -24.32
C ILE A 40 3.88 4.46 -23.91
N PHE A 41 2.98 4.47 -24.89
CA PHE A 41 1.58 4.08 -24.71
C PHE A 41 1.35 2.69 -25.29
N PHE A 42 0.74 1.82 -24.49
CA PHE A 42 0.35 0.47 -24.87
C PHE A 42 -1.15 0.46 -25.10
N ASP A 43 -1.57 0.49 -26.36
CA ASP A 43 -2.98 0.65 -26.70
C ASP A 43 -3.79 -0.55 -26.17
N PRO A 44 -4.66 -0.36 -25.16
CA PRO A 44 -5.38 -1.49 -24.56
C PRO A 44 -6.32 -2.18 -25.56
N TYR A 45 -6.92 -1.44 -26.48
CA TYR A 45 -7.84 -2.02 -27.46
C TYR A 45 -7.09 -2.84 -28.51
N GLU A 46 -6.01 -2.29 -29.06
CA GLU A 46 -5.29 -3.03 -30.08
C GLU A 46 -4.61 -4.29 -29.55
N ASN A 47 -4.06 -4.23 -28.32
CA ASN A 47 -3.46 -5.40 -27.67
C ASN A 47 -4.55 -6.43 -27.31
N LEU A 48 -5.69 -6.00 -26.74
CA LEU A 48 -6.80 -6.91 -26.44
C LEU A 48 -7.31 -7.64 -27.69
N VAL A 49 -7.50 -6.94 -28.81
CA VAL A 49 -7.94 -7.55 -30.07
C VAL A 49 -6.88 -8.50 -30.64
N SER A 50 -5.60 -8.21 -30.42
CA SER A 50 -4.51 -9.09 -30.87
C SER A 50 -4.44 -10.37 -30.03
N GLU A 51 -4.64 -10.28 -28.72
CA GLU A 51 -4.60 -11.41 -27.79
C GLU A 51 -5.90 -12.24 -27.82
N ASN A 52 -7.02 -11.59 -28.11
CA ASN A 52 -8.34 -12.21 -28.21
C ASN A 52 -9.04 -11.74 -29.50
N PRO A 53 -8.75 -12.37 -30.66
CA PRO A 53 -9.35 -12.00 -31.95
C PRO A 53 -10.88 -12.11 -31.99
N GLU A 54 -11.46 -13.00 -31.19
CA GLU A 54 -12.91 -13.20 -31.10
C GLU A 54 -13.62 -12.06 -30.35
N PHE A 55 -12.89 -11.21 -29.61
CA PHE A 55 -13.44 -10.11 -28.83
C PHE A 55 -14.45 -9.26 -29.62
N LYS A 56 -14.16 -8.99 -30.90
CA LYS A 56 -15.02 -8.16 -31.76
C LYS A 56 -16.37 -8.81 -32.09
N ASN A 57 -16.47 -10.14 -32.01
CA ASN A 57 -17.66 -10.91 -32.37
C ASN A 57 -18.56 -11.20 -31.16
N LEU A 58 -18.10 -10.91 -29.95
CA LEU A 58 -18.86 -11.09 -28.73
C LEU A 58 -19.98 -10.06 -28.61
N ASP A 59 -21.01 -10.39 -27.84
CA ASP A 59 -22.05 -9.42 -27.48
C ASP A 59 -21.47 -8.29 -26.62
N SER A 60 -22.18 -7.16 -26.59
CA SER A 60 -21.72 -5.94 -25.93
C SER A 60 -21.46 -6.10 -24.43
N LEU A 61 -22.21 -6.94 -23.72
CA LEU A 61 -22.01 -7.15 -22.28
C LEU A 61 -20.72 -7.91 -22.04
N LYS A 62 -20.51 -9.01 -22.80
CA LYS A 62 -19.29 -9.81 -22.70
C LYS A 62 -18.04 -9.01 -23.12
N GLN A 63 -18.14 -8.18 -24.15
CA GLN A 63 -17.09 -7.23 -24.49
C GLN A 63 -16.79 -6.27 -23.33
N GLY A 64 -17.83 -5.83 -22.64
CA GLY A 64 -17.72 -4.92 -21.50
C GLY A 64 -16.95 -5.52 -20.33
N GLU A 65 -17.19 -6.79 -20.02
CA GLU A 65 -16.50 -7.57 -18.98
C GLU A 65 -15.03 -7.76 -19.32
N ILE A 66 -14.74 -8.32 -20.50
CA ILE A 66 -13.38 -8.60 -20.96
C ILE A 66 -12.55 -7.32 -21.04
N TRP A 67 -13.15 -6.21 -21.52
CA TRP A 67 -12.49 -4.91 -21.54
C TRP A 67 -12.07 -4.45 -20.13
N ASN A 68 -12.98 -4.56 -19.16
CA ASN A 68 -12.71 -4.13 -17.80
C ASN A 68 -11.59 -4.99 -17.17
N GLU A 69 -11.70 -6.30 -17.32
CA GLU A 69 -10.68 -7.24 -16.84
C GLU A 69 -9.32 -6.94 -17.48
N TYR A 70 -9.29 -6.68 -18.79
CA TYR A 70 -8.06 -6.30 -19.47
C TYR A 70 -7.44 -5.03 -18.87
N LEU A 71 -8.23 -3.96 -18.70
CA LEU A 71 -7.72 -2.72 -18.12
C LEU A 71 -7.17 -2.90 -16.70
N LEU A 72 -7.81 -3.71 -15.86
CA LEU A 72 -7.42 -3.93 -14.47
C LEU A 72 -6.14 -4.75 -14.33
N ASN A 73 -5.76 -5.51 -15.36
CA ASN A 73 -4.63 -6.45 -15.30
C ASN A 73 -3.42 -6.03 -16.15
N ASN A 74 -3.53 -4.96 -16.95
CA ASN A 74 -2.50 -4.60 -17.91
C ASN A 74 -1.85 -3.22 -17.65
N VAL A 75 -0.62 -3.09 -18.14
CA VAL A 75 0.11 -1.82 -18.22
C VAL A 75 -0.45 -0.99 -19.37
N ILE A 76 -0.64 0.31 -19.13
CA ILE A 76 -1.21 1.26 -20.09
C ILE A 76 -0.14 2.24 -20.59
N TYR A 77 0.68 2.78 -19.68
CA TYR A 77 1.78 3.69 -20.02
C TYR A 77 3.07 3.28 -19.32
N ASP A 78 4.19 3.50 -19.99
CA ASP A 78 5.53 3.48 -19.42
C ASP A 78 6.21 4.83 -19.68
N PHE A 79 6.39 5.60 -18.61
CA PHE A 79 7.12 6.87 -18.61
C PHE A 79 8.59 6.58 -18.29
N GLN A 80 9.42 6.60 -19.34
CA GLN A 80 10.83 6.24 -19.27
C GLN A 80 11.66 7.47 -18.98
N LEU A 81 12.20 7.55 -17.76
CA LEU A 81 13.10 8.63 -17.36
C LEU A 81 14.52 8.30 -17.84
N ILE A 82 15.05 9.17 -18.68
CA ILE A 82 16.36 9.04 -19.31
C ILE A 82 17.27 10.13 -18.73
N GLN A 83 18.47 9.72 -18.31
CA GLN A 83 19.52 10.62 -17.88
C GLN A 83 20.82 10.23 -18.60
N LYS A 84 21.54 11.21 -19.15
CA LYS A 84 22.80 10.96 -19.90
C LYS A 84 22.65 9.85 -20.96
N LYS A 85 21.54 9.88 -21.71
CA LYS A 85 21.19 8.91 -22.78
C LYS A 85 20.94 7.46 -22.32
N LYS A 86 20.72 7.23 -21.02
CA LYS A 86 20.33 5.91 -20.48
C LYS A 86 19.02 6.03 -19.73
N ILE A 87 18.13 5.05 -19.92
CA ILE A 87 16.94 4.92 -19.07
C ILE A 87 17.43 4.56 -17.66
N VAL A 88 17.05 5.35 -16.68
CA VAL A 88 17.42 5.15 -15.27
C VAL A 88 16.24 4.60 -14.45
N LYS A 89 15.02 4.96 -14.82
CA LYS A 89 13.80 4.62 -14.06
C LYS A 89 12.59 4.57 -14.99
N HIS A 90 11.62 3.78 -14.60
CA HIS A 90 10.30 3.67 -15.22
C HIS A 90 9.23 4.10 -14.22
N TYR A 91 8.26 4.86 -14.69
CA TYR A 91 7.01 5.12 -13.97
C TYR A 91 5.89 4.48 -14.78
N ILE A 92 5.38 3.35 -14.30
CA ILE A 92 4.52 2.44 -15.07
C ILE A 92 3.09 2.55 -14.59
N LEU A 93 2.21 3.09 -15.43
CA LEU A 93 0.79 3.20 -15.14
C LEU A 93 0.08 1.91 -15.58
N ARG A 94 -0.56 1.23 -14.64
CA ARG A 94 -1.28 -0.03 -14.89
C ARG A 94 -2.60 -0.10 -14.15
N GLY A 95 -3.44 -1.05 -14.53
CA GLY A 95 -4.63 -1.40 -13.75
C GLY A 95 -4.33 -1.97 -12.37
N ASN A 96 -5.36 -1.92 -11.51
CA ASN A 96 -5.40 -2.52 -10.20
C ASN A 96 -6.36 -3.71 -10.16
N SER A 97 -5.83 -4.93 -10.27
CA SER A 97 -6.64 -6.16 -10.28
C SER A 97 -7.42 -6.42 -8.98
N SER A 98 -7.10 -5.72 -7.89
CA SER A 98 -7.88 -5.78 -6.63
C SER A 98 -9.15 -4.93 -6.64
N LYS A 99 -9.37 -4.13 -7.70
CA LYS A 99 -10.52 -3.25 -7.85
C LYS A 99 -11.48 -3.80 -8.88
N ASP A 100 -12.69 -3.29 -8.84
CA ASP A 100 -13.70 -3.54 -9.86
C ASP A 100 -14.06 -2.21 -10.54
N ILE A 101 -14.46 -2.28 -11.81
CA ILE A 101 -14.97 -1.15 -12.59
C ILE A 101 -16.50 -1.30 -12.60
N TYR A 102 -17.12 -0.89 -11.50
CA TYR A 102 -18.57 -1.00 -11.32
C TYR A 102 -19.33 -0.03 -12.25
N PRO A 103 -20.47 -0.44 -12.83
CA PRO A 103 -21.25 0.41 -13.74
C PRO A 103 -21.89 1.65 -13.12
N LYS A 104 -22.12 1.66 -11.80
CA LYS A 104 -22.86 2.73 -11.09
C LYS A 104 -21.97 3.74 -10.37
N ASP A 105 -20.71 3.39 -10.08
CA ASP A 105 -19.79 4.21 -9.32
C ASP A 105 -18.68 4.79 -10.22
N LEU A 106 -19.07 5.66 -11.16
CA LEU A 106 -18.11 6.43 -11.98
C LEU A 106 -17.41 7.55 -11.19
N THR A 107 -17.70 7.70 -9.89
CA THR A 107 -17.08 8.67 -9.00
C THR A 107 -15.78 8.10 -8.39
N ARG A 108 -14.63 8.56 -8.90
CA ARG A 108 -13.26 8.33 -8.37
C ARG A 108 -12.82 6.87 -8.36
N ASN A 109 -12.64 6.31 -9.55
CA ASN A 109 -12.08 4.97 -9.69
C ASN A 109 -10.55 5.00 -9.51
N ASN A 110 -10.08 4.71 -8.28
CA ASN A 110 -8.68 4.37 -7.98
C ASN A 110 -8.34 2.97 -8.53
N VAL A 111 -8.67 2.73 -9.81
CA VAL A 111 -8.51 1.45 -10.51
C VAL A 111 -7.17 1.38 -11.23
N TYR A 112 -6.36 2.44 -11.16
CA TYR A 112 -5.02 2.48 -11.72
C TYR A 112 -4.00 2.71 -10.62
N LEU A 113 -2.82 2.16 -10.83
CA LEU A 113 -1.65 2.26 -9.97
C LEU A 113 -0.48 2.76 -10.81
N LEU A 114 0.43 3.47 -10.16
CA LEU A 114 1.68 3.90 -10.77
C LEU A 114 2.84 3.25 -10.02
N ASP A 115 3.52 2.30 -10.68
CA ASP A 115 4.70 1.64 -10.12
C ASP A 115 5.95 2.45 -10.48
N ILE A 116 6.82 2.68 -9.49
CA ILE A 116 8.13 3.30 -9.66
C ILE A 116 9.19 2.19 -9.64
N VAL A 117 9.89 2.02 -10.75
CA VAL A 117 10.77 0.86 -10.98
C VAL A 117 12.13 1.32 -11.47
N ASN A 118 13.20 0.86 -10.83
CA ASN A 118 14.55 1.13 -11.32
C ASN A 118 14.81 0.35 -12.62
N HIS A 119 15.45 0.99 -13.60
CA HIS A 119 15.71 0.34 -14.88
C HIS A 119 16.66 -0.85 -14.73
N LYS A 120 16.34 -1.95 -15.42
CA LYS A 120 17.22 -3.09 -15.62
C LYS A 120 17.14 -3.56 -17.06
N LYS A 121 18.30 -3.66 -17.70
CA LYS A 121 18.42 -4.13 -19.09
C LYS A 121 17.76 -5.51 -19.27
N ASN A 122 17.17 -5.74 -20.43
CA ASN A 122 16.48 -6.98 -20.81
C ASN A 122 15.23 -7.33 -19.97
N THR A 123 14.64 -6.35 -19.28
CA THR A 123 13.37 -6.55 -18.57
C THR A 123 12.21 -6.09 -19.45
N ASN A 124 11.11 -6.86 -19.47
CA ASN A 124 9.89 -6.45 -20.14
C ASN A 124 8.97 -5.70 -19.17
N PHE A 125 8.96 -4.36 -19.28
CA PHE A 125 8.19 -3.49 -18.39
C PHE A 125 6.68 -3.43 -18.70
N TYR A 126 6.21 -4.17 -19.71
CA TYR A 126 4.77 -4.36 -19.93
C TYR A 126 4.19 -5.49 -19.09
N ARG A 127 4.98 -6.51 -18.76
CA ARG A 127 4.50 -7.69 -18.03
C ARG A 127 4.82 -7.56 -16.55
N LEU A 128 3.79 -7.41 -15.72
CA LEU A 128 3.95 -7.25 -14.27
C LEU A 128 4.79 -8.38 -13.64
N SER A 129 4.65 -9.62 -14.11
CA SER A 129 5.46 -10.76 -13.66
C SER A 129 6.97 -10.52 -13.80
N ASP A 130 7.38 -9.78 -14.83
CA ASP A 130 8.77 -9.63 -15.23
C ASP A 130 9.47 -8.51 -14.44
N TYR A 131 8.72 -7.52 -13.94
CA TYR A 131 9.26 -6.37 -13.20
C TYR A 131 8.77 -6.24 -11.74
N SER A 132 7.77 -7.00 -11.29
CA SER A 132 7.15 -6.87 -9.96
C SER A 132 8.15 -6.82 -8.81
N LYS A 133 9.17 -7.68 -8.83
CA LYS A 133 10.23 -7.75 -7.81
C LYS A 133 11.18 -6.54 -7.80
N MET A 134 11.08 -5.66 -8.79
CA MET A 134 11.91 -4.47 -8.95
C MET A 134 11.16 -3.19 -8.58
N ILE A 135 9.87 -3.29 -8.26
CA ILE A 135 9.06 -2.15 -7.83
C ILE A 135 9.64 -1.60 -6.53
N ASN A 136 10.01 -0.32 -6.55
CA ASN A 136 10.45 0.41 -5.37
C ASN A 136 9.24 0.92 -4.56
N LYS A 137 8.29 1.55 -5.26
CA LYS A 137 7.05 2.07 -4.69
C LYS A 137 5.91 1.85 -5.68
N THR A 138 4.71 1.60 -5.17
CA THR A 138 3.47 1.66 -5.95
C THR A 138 2.65 2.81 -5.40
N ILE A 139 2.08 3.65 -6.26
CA ILE A 139 1.22 4.78 -5.87
C ILE A 139 -0.24 4.41 -6.16
N ASP A 140 -1.11 4.54 -5.15
CA ASP A 140 -2.53 4.14 -5.21
C ASP A 140 -3.53 5.30 -5.07
N LYS A 141 -3.07 6.51 -4.73
CA LYS A 141 -3.85 7.76 -4.81
C LYS A 141 -3.77 8.43 -6.18
N PHE A 142 -3.33 7.72 -7.20
CA PHE A 142 -3.21 8.23 -8.56
C PHE A 142 -4.57 8.20 -9.28
N SER A 143 -5.41 9.19 -8.99
CA SER A 143 -6.83 9.16 -9.31
C SER A 143 -7.13 9.98 -10.56
N PHE A 144 -7.61 9.33 -11.63
CA PHE A 144 -8.22 9.98 -12.78
C PHE A 144 -9.47 9.21 -13.20
N TYR A 145 -10.39 9.89 -13.88
CA TYR A 145 -11.71 9.35 -14.16
C TYR A 145 -11.81 8.86 -15.60
N GLY A 146 -12.19 7.60 -15.77
CA GLY A 146 -12.53 7.03 -17.06
C GLY A 146 -11.85 5.71 -17.35
N THR A 147 -12.16 5.17 -18.53
CA THR A 147 -11.67 3.86 -18.97
C THR A 147 -11.26 3.86 -20.44
N LEU A 148 -11.19 5.03 -21.08
CA LEU A 148 -10.71 5.17 -22.44
C LEU A 148 -9.57 6.17 -22.43
N PHE A 149 -8.44 5.82 -23.01
CA PHE A 149 -7.25 6.67 -23.01
C PHE A 149 -7.18 7.43 -24.33
N GLU A 150 -6.86 8.73 -24.28
CA GLU A 150 -6.93 9.62 -25.44
C GLU A 150 -6.18 9.11 -26.67
N ASN A 151 -5.03 8.47 -26.49
CA ASN A 151 -4.21 7.99 -27.59
C ASN A 151 -4.69 6.65 -28.19
N MET A 152 -5.83 6.10 -27.75
CA MET A 152 -6.38 4.85 -28.29
C MET A 152 -6.79 4.95 -29.75
N GLU A 153 -6.50 3.91 -30.51
CA GLU A 153 -6.95 3.72 -31.89
C GLU A 153 -8.48 3.80 -32.02
N LEU A 154 -9.20 3.21 -31.06
CA LEU A 154 -10.67 3.19 -31.01
C LEU A 154 -11.31 4.59 -30.90
N LEU A 155 -10.50 5.61 -30.57
CA LEU A 155 -10.91 7.00 -30.37
C LEU A 155 -10.48 7.96 -31.47
N LYS A 156 -9.81 7.50 -32.55
CA LYS A 156 -9.34 8.39 -33.63
C LYS A 156 -10.42 9.31 -34.20
N ASP A 157 -11.66 8.84 -34.29
CA ASP A 157 -12.80 9.62 -34.82
C ASP A 157 -13.64 10.28 -33.71
N ASN A 158 -13.12 10.36 -32.48
CA ASN A 158 -13.85 10.82 -31.30
C ASN A 158 -13.29 12.14 -30.72
N ASP A 159 -12.70 12.97 -31.58
CA ASP A 159 -12.12 14.25 -31.19
C ASP A 159 -13.16 15.20 -30.59
N GLY A 160 -12.74 15.92 -29.55
CA GLY A 160 -13.57 16.88 -28.81
C GLY A 160 -14.68 16.26 -27.95
N LYS A 161 -14.88 14.93 -27.96
CA LYS A 161 -15.93 14.26 -27.18
C LYS A 161 -15.40 13.76 -25.83
N LEU A 162 -16.25 13.91 -24.81
CA LEU A 162 -15.96 13.56 -23.42
C LEU A 162 -15.94 12.03 -23.17
N GLY A 163 -16.53 11.25 -24.07
CA GLY A 163 -16.60 9.79 -23.99
C GLY A 163 -17.21 9.18 -25.25
N LYS A 164 -17.44 7.87 -25.22
CA LYS A 164 -18.06 7.11 -26.31
C LYS A 164 -18.90 5.96 -25.74
N ASN A 165 -20.04 5.68 -26.36
CA ASN A 165 -20.79 4.45 -26.08
C ASN A 165 -20.02 3.27 -26.68
N LEU A 166 -19.48 2.41 -25.82
CA LEU A 166 -18.69 1.25 -26.18
C LEU A 166 -19.04 0.09 -25.25
N PHE A 167 -19.25 -1.09 -25.84
CA PHE A 167 -19.50 -2.33 -25.12
C PHE A 167 -20.72 -2.19 -24.17
N GLY A 168 -21.83 -1.69 -24.73
CA GLY A 168 -23.10 -1.56 -24.03
C GLY A 168 -23.22 -0.42 -23.02
N ARG A 169 -22.22 0.47 -22.90
CA ARG A 169 -22.24 1.59 -21.93
C ARG A 169 -21.47 2.82 -22.38
N PHE A 170 -21.81 3.96 -21.78
CA PHE A 170 -21.02 5.18 -21.93
C PHE A 170 -19.73 5.09 -21.13
N ARG A 171 -18.60 5.32 -21.79
CA ARG A 171 -17.26 5.29 -21.17
C ARG A 171 -16.58 6.64 -21.36
N LEU A 172 -16.02 7.16 -20.27
CA LEU A 172 -15.32 8.45 -20.26
C LEU A 172 -13.91 8.32 -20.82
N LYS A 173 -13.52 9.33 -21.61
CA LYS A 173 -12.16 9.56 -22.07
C LYS A 173 -11.36 10.19 -20.94
N ILE A 174 -10.16 9.67 -20.69
CA ILE A 174 -9.14 10.25 -19.84
C ILE A 174 -8.22 11.10 -20.73
N PRO A 175 -8.18 12.43 -20.53
CA PRO A 175 -7.25 13.30 -21.25
C PRO A 175 -5.80 12.93 -20.90
N TYR A 176 -4.93 12.85 -21.91
CA TYR A 176 -3.52 12.53 -21.69
C TYR A 176 -2.84 13.57 -20.79
N SER A 177 -3.19 14.84 -20.95
CA SER A 177 -2.65 15.94 -20.12
C SER A 177 -2.91 15.76 -18.63
N THR A 178 -4.04 15.17 -18.23
CA THR A 178 -4.32 14.88 -16.82
C THR A 178 -3.37 13.81 -16.27
N ILE A 179 -3.13 12.75 -17.04
CA ILE A 179 -2.19 11.69 -16.66
C ILE A 179 -0.78 12.27 -16.59
N GLN A 180 -0.37 12.97 -17.65
CA GLN A 180 0.93 13.60 -17.79
C GLN A 180 1.24 14.53 -16.61
N ASN A 181 0.36 15.47 -16.30
CA ASN A 181 0.57 16.43 -15.20
C ASN A 181 0.75 15.71 -13.87
N ASN A 182 -0.12 14.74 -13.56
CA ASN A 182 -0.05 14.00 -12.31
C ASN A 182 1.25 13.17 -12.23
N VAL A 183 1.68 12.52 -13.32
CA VAL A 183 2.92 11.74 -13.34
C VAL A 183 4.12 12.68 -13.20
N MET A 184 4.15 13.80 -13.92
CA MET A 184 5.24 14.78 -13.84
C MET A 184 5.39 15.36 -12.44
N THR A 185 4.30 15.69 -11.75
CA THR A 185 4.34 16.11 -10.34
C THR A 185 4.97 15.04 -9.46
N LEU A 186 4.59 13.78 -9.64
CA LEU A 186 5.15 12.68 -8.86
C LEU A 186 6.63 12.42 -9.17
N ILE A 187 7.04 12.53 -10.44
CA ILE A 187 8.45 12.47 -10.84
C ILE A 187 9.24 13.56 -10.13
N GLY A 188 8.70 14.78 -10.05
CA GLY A 188 9.30 15.88 -9.31
C GLY A 188 9.51 15.52 -7.83
N PHE A 189 8.49 14.99 -7.15
CA PHE A 189 8.62 14.54 -5.76
C PHE A 189 9.63 13.40 -5.59
N ASP A 190 9.64 12.41 -6.49
CA ASP A 190 10.57 11.27 -6.39
C ASP A 190 12.04 11.66 -6.67
N LEU A 191 12.27 12.69 -7.49
CA LEU A 191 13.62 13.16 -7.83
C LEU A 191 14.18 14.21 -6.87
N PHE A 192 13.35 15.14 -6.40
CA PHE A 192 13.80 16.35 -5.72
C PHE A 192 13.21 16.54 -4.33
N GLY A 193 12.28 15.69 -3.89
CA GLY A 193 11.63 15.78 -2.59
C GLY A 193 11.35 14.42 -1.97
N GLU A 194 10.20 14.30 -1.31
CA GLU A 194 9.69 13.04 -0.77
C GLU A 194 8.25 12.85 -1.24
N ILE A 195 7.92 11.62 -1.68
CA ILE A 195 6.54 11.26 -1.98
C ILE A 195 5.83 11.05 -0.65
N GLU A 196 4.71 11.75 -0.44
CA GLU A 196 3.90 11.59 0.76
C GLU A 196 3.51 10.12 0.96
N THR A 197 3.78 9.59 2.15
CA THR A 197 3.49 8.21 2.54
C THR A 197 2.04 7.81 2.28
N GLU A 198 1.11 8.76 2.39
CA GLU A 198 -0.30 8.53 2.14
C GLU A 198 -0.64 8.21 0.67
N TRP A 199 0.21 8.56 -0.30
CA TRP A 199 0.02 8.27 -1.73
C TRP A 199 0.51 6.87 -2.12
N ILE A 200 1.39 6.27 -1.32
CA ILE A 200 2.03 4.97 -1.61
C ILE A 200 1.04 3.85 -1.25
N ALA A 201 0.94 2.78 -2.01
CA ALA A 201 0.07 1.64 -1.67
C ALA A 201 0.51 0.99 -0.35
N ASN A 202 -0.45 0.56 0.48
CA ASN A 202 -0.14 -0.18 1.71
C ASN A 202 0.47 -1.53 1.32
N ASN A 203 1.73 -1.76 1.69
CA ASN A 203 2.34 -3.08 1.59
C ASN A 203 2.03 -3.87 2.87
N THR A 204 0.85 -4.48 2.97
CA THR A 204 0.52 -5.29 4.16
C THR A 204 1.31 -6.60 4.22
N GLU A 205 1.85 -7.04 3.09
CA GLU A 205 2.52 -8.34 2.96
C GLU A 205 3.83 -8.41 3.74
N GLU A 206 4.61 -7.33 3.79
CA GLU A 206 5.83 -7.27 4.61
C GLU A 206 5.56 -7.32 6.13
N PHE A 207 4.32 -7.07 6.55
CA PHE A 207 3.88 -7.08 7.95
C PHE A 207 3.11 -8.36 8.33
N LYS A 208 2.97 -9.33 7.43
CA LYS A 208 2.41 -10.65 7.77
C LYS A 208 3.43 -11.44 8.60
N ASN A 209 3.20 -11.49 9.90
CA ASN A 209 4.09 -12.14 10.86
C ASN A 209 3.29 -12.86 11.95
N SER A 210 3.33 -14.18 11.96
CA SER A 210 2.66 -15.03 12.96
C SER A 210 3.07 -14.74 14.42
N PHE A 211 4.23 -14.12 14.66
CA PHE A 211 4.62 -13.68 16.00
C PHE A 211 3.71 -12.54 16.50
N PHE A 212 3.28 -11.66 15.59
CA PHE A 212 2.36 -10.53 15.83
C PHE A 212 1.01 -10.81 15.15
N ASP A 213 0.26 -11.74 15.72
CA ASP A 213 -0.97 -12.30 15.16
C ASP A 213 -2.03 -11.25 14.75
N TYR A 214 -2.08 -10.12 15.46
CA TYR A 214 -2.96 -9.00 15.12
C TYR A 214 -2.67 -8.40 13.74
N GLN A 215 -1.41 -8.42 13.28
CA GLN A 215 -1.04 -7.86 11.97
C GLN A 215 -1.60 -8.70 10.81
N GLU A 216 -1.71 -10.01 10.99
CA GLU A 216 -2.26 -10.92 9.98
C GLU A 216 -3.78 -10.89 9.94
N LYS A 217 -4.42 -10.82 11.11
CA LYS A 217 -5.88 -10.93 11.23
C LYS A 217 -6.62 -9.62 10.89
N VAL A 218 -5.95 -8.47 10.98
CA VAL A 218 -6.56 -7.17 10.67
C VAL A 218 -7.05 -7.10 9.21
N ASP A 219 -6.38 -7.80 8.29
CA ASP A 219 -6.77 -7.88 6.86
C ASP A 219 -8.09 -8.66 6.63
N GLN A 220 -8.58 -9.42 7.60
CA GLN A 220 -9.81 -10.22 7.48
C GLN A 220 -11.09 -9.36 7.58
N TYR A 221 -10.98 -8.14 8.09
CA TYR A 221 -12.10 -7.23 8.32
C TYR A 221 -12.29 -6.24 7.16
N PHE A 222 -13.54 -5.81 6.89
CA PHE A 222 -13.79 -4.79 5.87
C PHE A 222 -13.23 -3.43 6.30
N LYS A 223 -13.42 -3.05 7.56
CA LYS A 223 -12.95 -1.80 8.16
C LYS A 223 -12.90 -1.98 9.68
N ILE A 224 -11.89 -1.42 10.34
CA ILE A 224 -11.83 -1.38 11.81
C ILE A 224 -11.54 0.07 12.24
N GLU A 225 -12.56 0.75 12.78
CA GLU A 225 -12.39 2.09 13.35
C GLU A 225 -11.83 1.98 14.76
N ARG A 226 -10.95 2.91 15.12
CA ARG A 226 -10.36 2.98 16.46
C ARG A 226 -10.85 4.24 17.16
N ILE A 227 -11.40 4.04 18.35
CA ILE A 227 -11.83 5.11 19.25
C ILE A 227 -10.72 5.30 20.28
N LYS A 228 -10.18 6.52 20.38
CA LYS A 228 -9.05 6.87 21.23
C LYS A 228 -9.45 7.89 22.28
N LYS A 229 -9.40 7.51 23.56
CA LYS A 229 -9.50 8.42 24.70
C LYS A 229 -8.11 8.67 25.26
N THR A 230 -7.64 9.90 25.18
CA THR A 230 -6.30 10.29 25.67
C THR A 230 -6.43 11.17 26.90
N TYR A 231 -5.75 10.82 27.97
CA TYR A 231 -5.63 11.56 29.21
C TYR A 231 -4.20 12.08 29.32
N VAL A 232 -4.04 13.41 29.35
CA VAL A 232 -2.76 14.04 29.66
C VAL A 232 -2.80 14.51 31.11
N ARG A 233 -1.87 14.01 31.93
CA ARG A 233 -1.85 14.23 33.38
C ARG A 233 -0.61 14.97 33.85
N THR A 234 -0.78 15.79 34.86
CA THR A 234 0.30 16.33 35.69
C THR A 234 0.07 15.93 37.13
N TYR A 235 1.14 15.66 37.87
CA TYR A 235 1.07 15.21 39.25
C TYR A 235 1.65 16.25 40.19
N ASP A 236 1.07 16.36 41.38
CA ASP A 236 1.64 17.18 42.45
C ASP A 236 2.85 16.49 43.12
N GLN A 237 3.42 17.14 44.14
CA GLN A 237 4.57 16.59 44.88
C GLN A 237 4.24 15.30 45.66
N ASN A 238 2.97 15.06 45.99
CA ASN A 238 2.51 13.86 46.67
C ASN A 238 2.23 12.71 45.68
N GLY A 239 2.15 13.02 44.38
CA GLY A 239 1.81 12.06 43.34
C GLY A 239 0.34 11.99 43.00
N GLU A 240 -0.47 12.92 43.49
CA GLU A 240 -1.88 13.03 43.14
C GLU A 240 -2.05 13.75 41.80
N ILE A 241 -3.09 13.40 41.05
CA ILE A 241 -3.38 14.04 39.75
C ILE A 241 -3.80 15.49 40.02
N GLN A 242 -2.97 16.42 39.56
CA GLN A 242 -3.25 17.85 39.66
C GLN A 242 -4.13 18.34 38.51
N ASN A 243 -3.84 17.88 37.29
CA ASN A 243 -4.62 18.22 36.09
C ASN A 243 -4.80 16.97 35.23
N GLU A 244 -5.97 16.85 34.61
CA GLU A 244 -6.27 15.83 33.61
C GLU A 244 -7.02 16.48 32.43
N TYR A 245 -6.51 16.27 31.21
CA TYR A 245 -7.12 16.81 29.99
C TYR A 245 -7.56 15.66 29.06
N PRO A 246 -8.84 15.24 29.12
CA PRO A 246 -9.34 14.18 28.25
C PRO A 246 -9.54 14.68 26.82
N ARG A 247 -9.17 13.86 25.83
CA ARG A 247 -9.43 14.07 24.40
C ARG A 247 -9.98 12.80 23.78
N LEU A 248 -11.07 12.92 23.03
CA LEU A 248 -11.68 11.82 22.29
C LEU A 248 -11.47 12.03 20.79
N ASN A 249 -10.85 11.06 20.13
CA ASN A 249 -10.66 11.05 18.68
C ASN A 249 -11.12 9.70 18.11
N THR A 250 -11.56 9.69 16.86
CA THR A 250 -11.89 8.47 16.11
C THR A 250 -11.07 8.43 14.83
N ASP A 251 -10.36 7.32 14.59
CA ASP A 251 -9.59 7.08 13.37
C ASP A 251 -10.44 6.33 12.33
N GLU A 252 -10.23 6.59 11.04
CA GLU A 252 -11.05 6.04 9.95
C GLU A 252 -10.93 4.52 9.80
N ASP A 253 -9.73 3.98 9.65
CA ASP A 253 -9.51 2.53 9.54
C ASP A 253 -8.08 2.23 9.98
N ILE A 254 -7.87 1.36 10.96
CA ILE A 254 -6.51 1.02 11.42
C ILE A 254 -5.67 0.41 10.30
N LYS A 255 -6.30 -0.21 9.29
CA LYS A 255 -5.62 -0.75 8.10
C LYS A 255 -4.96 0.32 7.25
N SER A 256 -5.51 1.53 7.23
CA SER A 256 -4.99 2.63 6.42
C SER A 256 -3.57 3.02 6.84
N TYR A 257 -3.19 2.76 8.10
CA TYR A 257 -1.88 3.09 8.65
C TYR A 257 -0.81 2.00 8.43
N ILE A 258 -1.18 0.78 8.02
CA ILE A 258 -0.22 -0.32 7.80
C ILE A 258 0.78 0.07 6.71
N GLY A 259 2.07 0.11 7.06
CA GLY A 259 3.14 0.56 6.16
C GLY A 259 3.16 2.07 5.87
N LYS A 260 2.23 2.85 6.45
CA LYS A 260 2.07 4.30 6.27
C LYS A 260 2.26 5.11 7.56
N MET A 261 2.72 4.47 8.64
CA MET A 261 2.93 5.13 9.92
C MET A 261 3.96 6.27 9.78
N ASN A 262 3.49 7.51 9.82
CA ASN A 262 4.34 8.70 9.65
C ASN A 262 4.36 9.57 10.92
N ARG A 263 3.32 9.47 11.75
CA ARG A 263 3.22 10.17 13.04
C ARG A 263 3.53 9.22 14.19
N ILE A 264 4.05 9.79 15.27
CA ILE A 264 4.26 9.08 16.53
C ILE A 264 2.97 8.38 16.99
N GLY A 265 1.83 9.06 16.83
CA GLY A 265 0.51 8.55 17.17
C GLY A 265 0.14 7.27 16.43
N ASP A 266 0.55 7.13 15.18
CA ASP A 266 0.25 5.94 14.36
C ASP A 266 1.07 4.74 14.85
N VAL A 267 2.35 4.96 15.17
CA VAL A 267 3.27 3.93 15.65
C VAL A 267 2.93 3.45 17.06
N VAL A 268 2.75 4.37 18.00
CA VAL A 268 2.56 4.03 19.43
C VAL A 268 1.17 3.45 19.72
N SER A 269 0.20 3.66 18.83
CA SER A 269 -1.16 3.20 19.04
C SER A 269 -1.41 1.78 18.52
N LEU A 270 -0.60 1.34 17.55
CA LEU A 270 -0.57 -0.02 17.04
C LEU A 270 0.76 -0.22 16.29
N PRO A 271 1.84 -0.67 16.96
CA PRO A 271 3.13 -0.85 16.30
C PRO A 271 3.06 -2.01 15.30
N PHE A 272 3.57 -1.80 14.07
CA PHE A 272 3.69 -2.84 13.06
C PHE A 272 5.16 -3.23 12.83
N PHE A 273 5.47 -4.50 13.05
CA PHE A 273 6.78 -5.10 12.86
C PHE A 273 6.83 -5.90 11.56
N LYS A 274 7.95 -5.81 10.85
CA LYS A 274 8.15 -6.55 9.61
C LYS A 274 8.38 -8.03 9.90
N SER A 275 8.06 -8.89 8.95
CA SER A 275 8.43 -10.32 9.01
C SER A 275 9.95 -10.54 9.04
N THR A 276 10.72 -9.54 8.59
CA THR A 276 12.19 -9.55 8.64
C THR A 276 12.77 -9.04 9.96
N ASP A 277 11.95 -8.47 10.86
CA ASP A 277 12.40 -8.03 12.18
C ASP A 277 12.74 -9.28 13.03
N LYS A 278 13.87 -9.21 13.73
CA LYS A 278 14.40 -10.36 14.46
C LYS A 278 13.82 -10.41 15.86
N VAL A 279 13.26 -11.56 16.21
CA VAL A 279 12.70 -11.81 17.55
C VAL A 279 13.64 -12.75 18.31
N ILE A 280 14.02 -12.36 19.52
CA ILE A 280 14.96 -13.10 20.36
C ILE A 280 14.26 -13.40 21.68
N LEU A 281 14.10 -14.68 22.03
CA LEU A 281 13.64 -15.07 23.36
C LEU A 281 14.69 -14.67 24.40
N ILE A 282 14.29 -13.88 25.40
CA ILE A 282 15.19 -13.39 26.47
C ILE A 282 14.84 -13.98 27.83
N GLU A 283 13.58 -14.36 28.06
CA GLU A 283 13.14 -14.98 29.31
C GLU A 283 11.93 -15.87 29.03
N LYS A 284 11.85 -17.02 29.72
CA LYS A 284 10.72 -17.93 29.63
C LYS A 284 10.48 -18.60 30.98
N ASP A 285 9.23 -18.56 31.41
CA ASP A 285 8.71 -19.28 32.58
C ASP A 285 7.40 -20.01 32.17
N SER A 286 6.86 -20.82 33.07
CA SER A 286 5.55 -21.46 33.01
C SER A 286 4.40 -20.49 32.75
N LEU A 287 4.51 -19.25 33.21
CA LEU A 287 3.45 -18.24 33.11
C LEU A 287 3.58 -17.31 31.90
N TYR A 288 4.80 -17.09 31.39
CA TYR A 288 5.03 -16.12 30.33
C TYR A 288 6.33 -16.36 29.55
N SER A 289 6.45 -15.68 28.41
CA SER A 289 7.69 -15.57 27.63
C SER A 289 7.95 -14.12 27.25
N LYS A 290 9.19 -13.64 27.45
CA LYS A 290 9.64 -12.31 27.03
C LYS A 290 10.57 -12.41 25.85
N TYR A 291 10.36 -11.51 24.89
CA TYR A 291 11.12 -11.46 23.65
C TYR A 291 11.66 -10.04 23.43
N LYS A 292 12.92 -9.92 23.03
CA LYS A 292 13.48 -8.69 22.47
C LYS A 292 13.21 -8.66 20.97
N VAL A 293 12.79 -7.51 20.45
CA VAL A 293 12.59 -7.29 19.01
C VAL A 293 13.68 -6.36 18.51
N GLU A 294 14.43 -6.81 17.50
CA GLU A 294 15.42 -6.03 16.78
C GLU A 294 14.89 -5.73 15.37
N THR A 295 14.58 -4.48 15.12
CA THR A 295 14.05 -4.01 13.84
C THR A 295 15.11 -4.02 12.75
N LYS A 296 14.68 -4.25 11.51
CA LYS A 296 15.55 -4.25 10.32
C LYS A 296 14.90 -3.43 9.21
N ASN A 297 15.35 -2.19 9.03
CA ASN A 297 14.80 -1.25 8.05
C ASN A 297 13.30 -0.96 8.26
N ASN A 298 12.87 -0.85 9.51
CA ASN A 298 11.50 -0.50 9.86
C ASN A 298 11.45 0.97 10.30
N LYS A 299 11.69 1.88 9.33
CA LYS A 299 11.90 3.32 9.59
C LYS A 299 10.87 3.95 10.54
N PRO A 300 9.55 3.68 10.44
CA PRO A 300 8.60 4.25 11.38
C PRO A 300 8.83 3.80 12.82
N ILE A 301 9.06 2.50 13.04
CA ILE A 301 9.35 1.96 14.38
C ILE A 301 10.69 2.53 14.86
N ASP A 302 11.74 2.45 14.04
CA ASP A 302 13.09 2.94 14.36
C ASP A 302 13.12 4.43 14.73
N LYS A 303 12.19 5.21 14.17
CA LYS A 303 12.05 6.63 14.48
C LYS A 303 11.48 6.85 15.88
N TYR A 304 10.50 6.07 16.33
CA TYR A 304 9.72 6.40 17.53
C TYR A 304 9.89 5.42 18.69
N LEU A 305 10.43 4.23 18.50
CA LEU A 305 10.57 3.21 19.54
C LEU A 305 11.97 2.57 19.51
N GLU A 306 12.59 2.42 20.68
CA GLU A 306 13.82 1.64 20.89
C GLU A 306 13.66 0.65 22.06
N ASN A 307 14.57 -0.32 22.20
CA ASN A 307 14.56 -1.31 23.30
C ASN A 307 13.24 -2.07 23.44
N ILE A 308 12.70 -2.54 22.31
CA ILE A 308 11.37 -3.14 22.23
C ILE A 308 11.38 -4.53 22.84
N VAL A 309 10.47 -4.76 23.80
CA VAL A 309 10.25 -6.04 24.46
C VAL A 309 8.78 -6.42 24.38
N VAL A 310 8.52 -7.67 24.03
CA VAL A 310 7.16 -8.24 23.92
C VAL A 310 6.99 -9.30 25.00
N LEU A 311 5.95 -9.16 25.82
CA LEU A 311 5.53 -10.18 26.77
C LEU A 311 4.37 -10.97 26.18
N LYS A 312 4.51 -12.30 26.16
CA LYS A 312 3.44 -13.24 25.83
C LYS A 312 3.06 -14.05 27.07
N ASN A 313 1.76 -14.30 27.25
CA ASN A 313 1.25 -15.19 28.28
C ASN A 313 1.55 -16.66 27.97
N SER A 314 1.11 -17.54 28.86
CA SER A 314 1.21 -19.00 28.73
C SER A 314 0.48 -19.57 27.50
N ASP A 315 -0.58 -18.90 27.03
CA ASP A 315 -1.30 -19.24 25.80
C ASP A 315 -0.58 -18.77 24.51
N GLY A 316 0.53 -18.04 24.65
CA GLY A 316 1.29 -17.48 23.54
C GLY A 316 0.68 -16.21 22.92
N GLU A 317 -0.34 -15.64 23.56
CA GLU A 317 -0.94 -14.35 23.19
C GLU A 317 -0.10 -13.19 23.72
N ILE A 318 -0.08 -12.08 22.98
CA ILE A 318 0.60 -10.85 23.43
C ILE A 318 -0.18 -10.24 24.61
N GLU A 319 0.51 -10.03 25.73
CA GLU A 319 -0.02 -9.29 26.88
C GLU A 319 0.36 -7.82 26.82
N ASN A 320 1.63 -7.53 26.54
CA ASN A 320 2.08 -6.16 26.36
C ASN A 320 3.32 -6.06 25.48
N ILE A 321 3.54 -4.84 24.99
CA ILE A 321 4.78 -4.43 24.34
C ILE A 321 5.32 -3.23 25.11
N THR A 322 6.54 -3.35 25.62
CA THR A 322 7.28 -2.25 26.25
C THR A 322 8.40 -1.76 25.34
N ALA A 323 8.73 -0.48 25.47
CA ALA A 323 9.80 0.16 24.71
C ALA A 323 10.24 1.45 25.41
N THR A 324 11.32 2.04 24.92
CA THR A 324 11.62 3.45 25.13
C THR A 324 11.04 4.25 23.96
N LEU A 325 10.14 5.18 24.27
CA LEU A 325 9.54 6.12 23.33
C LEU A 325 10.53 7.24 23.00
N LEU A 326 10.69 7.54 21.71
CA LEU A 326 11.51 8.64 21.20
C LEU A 326 10.62 9.79 20.75
N ILE A 327 10.68 10.92 21.44
CA ILE A 327 9.93 12.14 21.12
C ILE A 327 10.89 13.14 20.50
N HIS A 328 10.73 13.36 19.20
CA HIS A 328 11.55 14.30 18.43
C HIS A 328 10.99 15.70 18.55
N GLY A 329 11.84 16.66 18.92
CA GLY A 329 11.50 18.07 19.04
C GLY A 329 12.59 18.95 18.44
N SER A 330 12.25 20.23 18.24
CA SER A 330 13.20 21.25 17.81
C SER A 330 12.95 22.52 18.61
N SER A 331 14.00 23.18 19.07
CA SER A 331 13.89 24.50 19.73
C SER A 331 15.06 25.40 19.32
N ILE A 332 14.84 26.72 19.45
CA ILE A 332 15.87 27.72 19.15
C ILE A 332 17.11 27.50 20.03
N ASP A 333 16.92 27.12 21.29
CA ASP A 333 18.01 27.02 22.28
C ASP A 333 18.76 25.68 22.23
N ARG A 334 18.10 24.60 21.77
CA ARG A 334 18.66 23.23 21.79
C ARG A 334 18.89 22.64 20.41
N GLY A 335 18.45 23.30 19.34
CA GLY A 335 18.37 22.71 18.02
C GLY A 335 17.41 21.51 18.01
N ASP A 336 17.67 20.53 17.15
CA ASP A 336 16.92 19.27 17.12
C ASP A 336 17.34 18.36 18.29
N TYR A 337 16.36 17.84 19.01
CA TYR A 337 16.56 16.99 20.18
C TYR A 337 15.59 15.81 20.22
N VAL A 338 15.96 14.80 21.01
CA VAL A 338 15.13 13.60 21.26
C VAL A 338 14.95 13.42 22.76
N GLU A 339 13.71 13.59 23.23
CA GLU A 339 13.29 13.20 24.57
C GLU A 339 12.94 11.72 24.62
N ARG A 340 13.15 11.10 25.79
CA ARG A 340 12.91 9.67 26.01
C ARG A 340 11.92 9.45 27.13
N GLU A 341 10.98 8.55 26.90
CA GLU A 341 9.98 8.14 27.88
C GLU A 341 9.86 6.61 27.91
N ASN A 342 9.37 6.06 29.02
CA ASN A 342 8.94 4.67 29.06
C ASN A 342 7.61 4.54 28.30
N TYR A 343 7.47 3.47 27.53
CA TYR A 343 6.28 3.12 26.78
C TYR A 343 5.82 1.72 27.15
N ILE A 344 4.52 1.55 27.36
CA ILE A 344 3.87 0.24 27.43
C ILE A 344 2.53 0.28 26.73
N ALA A 345 2.27 -0.69 25.86
CA ALA A 345 0.96 -0.97 25.29
C ALA A 345 0.47 -2.33 25.81
N TYR A 346 -0.68 -2.34 26.47
CA TYR A 346 -1.36 -3.53 26.95
C TYR A 346 -2.37 -4.02 25.92
N PHE A 347 -2.45 -5.34 25.76
CA PHE A 347 -3.24 -6.00 24.75
C PHE A 347 -4.34 -6.86 25.38
N LYS A 348 -5.50 -6.87 24.74
CA LYS A 348 -6.60 -7.79 25.08
C LYS A 348 -7.30 -8.25 23.82
N THR A 349 -8.12 -9.27 23.95
CA THR A 349 -8.89 -9.80 22.83
C THR A 349 -10.16 -8.98 22.61
N PHE A 350 -10.32 -8.45 21.40
CA PHE A 350 -11.56 -7.88 20.87
C PHE A 350 -12.08 -8.80 19.77
N LYS A 351 -13.21 -9.44 20.00
CA LYS A 351 -13.72 -10.54 19.14
C LYS A 351 -12.67 -11.67 19.03
N ASP A 352 -11.99 -11.80 17.91
CA ASP A 352 -10.96 -12.81 17.60
C ASP A 352 -9.55 -12.20 17.37
N LEU A 353 -9.42 -10.90 17.64
CA LEU A 353 -8.23 -10.08 17.42
C LEU A 353 -7.61 -9.61 18.73
N ARG A 354 -6.29 -9.78 18.88
CA ARG A 354 -5.54 -9.28 20.04
C ARG A 354 -5.03 -7.86 19.79
N LEU A 355 -5.72 -6.83 20.28
CA LEU A 355 -5.37 -5.43 19.99
C LEU A 355 -4.99 -4.66 21.26
N PRO A 356 -4.19 -3.59 21.14
CA PRO A 356 -3.92 -2.68 22.24
C PRO A 356 -5.22 -2.09 22.80
N TYR A 357 -5.40 -2.06 24.12
CA TYR A 357 -6.55 -1.40 24.75
C TYR A 357 -6.16 -0.28 25.71
N LYS A 358 -4.92 -0.29 26.19
CA LYS A 358 -4.38 0.72 27.09
C LYS A 358 -2.92 0.97 26.76
N ILE A 359 -2.52 2.22 26.65
CA ILE A 359 -1.14 2.63 26.39
C ILE A 359 -0.76 3.68 27.41
N LEU A 360 0.43 3.54 28.00
CA LEU A 360 0.95 4.47 28.99
C LEU A 360 2.32 5.01 28.54
N PHE A 361 2.49 6.32 28.68
CA PHE A 361 3.79 6.97 28.59
C PHE A 361 4.16 7.56 29.95
N SER A 362 5.35 7.24 30.46
CA SER A 362 5.83 7.76 31.74
C SER A 362 7.28 8.26 31.62
N PRO A 363 7.72 9.17 32.51
CA PRO A 363 9.12 9.53 32.60
C PRO A 363 10.00 8.29 32.83
N LEU A 364 11.25 8.30 32.35
CA LEU A 364 12.16 7.16 32.50
C LEU A 364 12.37 6.70 33.95
N THR A 365 12.17 7.61 34.92
CA THR A 365 12.25 7.32 36.36
C THR A 365 11.09 6.46 36.87
N ASP A 366 9.93 6.52 36.22
CA ASP A 366 8.73 5.75 36.57
C ASP A 366 8.66 4.46 35.74
N LYS A 367 9.46 3.47 36.16
CA LYS A 367 9.56 2.17 35.47
C LYS A 367 8.33 1.27 35.63
N GLN A 368 7.51 1.54 36.65
CA GLN A 368 6.30 0.76 36.96
C GLN A 368 5.04 1.40 36.37
N PHE A 369 5.17 2.56 35.72
CA PHE A 369 4.05 3.33 35.17
C PHE A 369 3.00 3.69 36.23
N GLU A 370 3.45 4.01 37.45
CA GLU A 370 2.57 4.43 38.55
C GLU A 370 2.00 5.83 38.31
N LYS A 371 2.76 6.71 37.64
CA LYS A 371 2.40 8.10 37.37
C LYS A 371 2.57 8.42 35.88
N PRO A 372 1.78 7.79 35.00
CA PRO A 372 1.91 8.01 33.56
C PRO A 372 1.52 9.44 33.21
N ARG A 373 2.38 10.14 32.46
CA ARG A 373 2.08 11.48 31.94
C ARG A 373 0.95 11.42 30.90
N ILE A 374 0.92 10.36 30.10
CA ILE A 374 -0.13 10.12 29.12
C ILE A 374 -0.69 8.71 29.33
N GLU A 375 -2.01 8.63 29.42
CA GLU A 375 -2.76 7.38 29.32
C GLU A 375 -3.69 7.44 28.11
N ILE A 376 -3.68 6.39 27.31
CA ILE A 376 -4.57 6.24 26.16
C ILE A 376 -5.38 4.97 26.34
N GLU A 377 -6.70 5.10 26.34
CA GLU A 377 -7.62 3.98 26.22
C GLU A 377 -8.09 3.83 24.78
N LEU A 378 -8.14 2.59 24.30
CA LEU A 378 -8.52 2.25 22.94
C LEU A 378 -9.72 1.30 22.92
N ASP A 379 -10.67 1.61 22.04
CA ASP A 379 -11.80 0.76 21.70
C ASP A 379 -11.95 0.67 20.17
N TYR A 380 -12.71 -0.30 19.68
CA TYR A 380 -12.75 -0.63 18.26
C TYR A 380 -14.17 -0.93 17.75
N LEU A 381 -14.51 -0.36 16.58
CA LEU A 381 -15.72 -0.70 15.84
C LEU A 381 -15.34 -1.55 14.62
N PHE A 382 -15.82 -2.79 14.61
CA PHE A 382 -15.51 -3.77 13.57
C PHE A 382 -16.63 -3.85 12.55
N HIS A 383 -16.31 -3.54 11.30
CA HIS A 383 -17.22 -3.68 10.16
C HIS A 383 -16.85 -4.96 9.41
N ARG A 384 -17.78 -5.92 9.37
CA ARG A 384 -17.64 -7.15 8.58
C ARG A 384 -18.13 -6.90 7.15
N LYS A 385 -17.55 -7.62 6.20
CA LYS A 385 -18.00 -7.61 4.80
C LYS A 385 -19.41 -8.15 4.67
#